data_AF-A0A943JLB9-F1
#
_entry.id   AF-A0A943JLB9-F1
#
_cell.length_a   1.000
_cell.length_b   1.000
_cell.length_c   1.000
_cell.angle_alpha   90.00
_cell.angle_beta   90.00
_cell.angle_gamma   90.00
#
_symmetry.space_group_name_H-M   'P 1'
#
loop_
_entity.id
_entity.type
_entity.pdbx_description
1 polymer ?
#
loop_
_entity_poly.entity_id
_entity_poly.type
_entity_poly.pdbx_seq_one_letter_code
_entity_poly.pdbx_strand_id
1 'polypeptide(L)'
;MRLGISKSKNTINYYIIKDYTKNDKRSTKPILRIGNLEEVKKLAEDIDYKVWLNNYVKKYNDKHSKKETIIIKKNNNKIIPKDTRTSFNVGYLFLQKLYNQLKINDICKSIQDKYQFHFDLNEILS
;
A
#
# COMPACT_ATOMS: atom_id res chain seq x y z
N MET A 1 9.23 -3.05 -7.72
CA MET A 1 9.75 -3.59 -6.44
C MET A 1 11.04 -4.34 -6.72
N ARG A 2 11.87 -4.62 -5.71
CA ARG A 2 13.17 -5.30 -5.90
C ARG A 2 13.33 -6.50 -4.96
N LEU A 3 14.30 -7.36 -5.27
CA LEU A 3 14.69 -8.46 -4.40
C LEU A 3 15.42 -7.91 -3.16
N GLY A 4 14.93 -8.28 -1.97
CA GLY A 4 15.56 -8.05 -0.68
C GLY A 4 16.14 -9.36 -0.15
N ILE A 5 17.35 -9.30 0.39
CA ILE A 5 18.03 -10.46 0.98
C ILE A 5 18.32 -10.10 2.43
N SER A 6 17.84 -10.91 3.36
CA SER A 6 18.21 -10.81 4.77
C SER A 6 19.10 -11.99 5.13
N LYS A 7 20.30 -11.70 5.61
CA LYS A 7 21.30 -12.70 6.00
C LYS A 7 21.40 -12.71 7.52
N SER A 8 21.12 -13.86 8.12
CA SER A 8 21.44 -14.16 9.51
C SER A 8 22.54 -15.22 9.56
N LYS A 9 23.17 -15.42 10.73
CA LYS A 9 24.30 -16.36 10.89
C LYS A 9 24.02 -17.75 10.30
N ASN A 10 22.77 -18.23 10.38
CA ASN A 10 22.38 -19.57 9.98
C ASN A 10 21.38 -19.63 8.81
N THR A 11 20.94 -18.49 8.27
CA THR A 11 19.73 -18.45 7.41
C THR A 11 19.76 -17.28 6.45
N ILE A 12 19.43 -17.53 5.18
CA ILE A 12 19.32 -16.50 4.14
C ILE A 12 17.87 -16.48 3.64
N ASN A 13 17.14 -15.43 4.00
CA ASN A 13 15.75 -15.23 3.59
C ASN A 13 15.65 -14.23 2.44
N TYR A 14 14.79 -14.55 1.48
CA TYR A 14 14.49 -13.73 0.31
C TYR A 14 13.11 -13.07 0.42
N TYR A 15 13.03 -11.79 0.04
CA TYR A 15 11.84 -10.96 0.13
C TYR A 15 11.66 -10.13 -1.14
N ILE A 16 10.41 -9.74 -1.42
CA ILE A 16 10.11 -8.64 -2.33
C ILE A 16 9.95 -7.38 -1.48
N ILE A 17 10.82 -6.39 -1.72
CA ILE A 17 10.82 -5.12 -0.99
C ILE A 17 10.40 -3.97 -1.90
N LYS A 18 9.64 -3.03 -1.34
CA LYS A 18 9.27 -1.76 -1.98
C LYS A 18 9.99 -0.63 -1.28
N ASP A 19 10.72 0.13 -2.07
CA ASP A 19 11.30 1.39 -1.61
C ASP A 19 10.23 2.48 -1.70
N TYR A 20 10.14 3.33 -0.69
CA TYR A 20 9.25 4.48 -0.65
C TYR A 20 9.91 5.62 0.13
N THR A 21 9.56 6.86 -0.20
CA THR A 21 10.08 8.03 0.52
C THR A 21 9.10 8.40 1.62
N LYS A 22 9.59 8.53 2.85
CA LYS A 22 8.83 9.04 3.99
C LYS A 22 9.65 10.16 4.62
N ASN A 23 9.06 11.36 4.71
CA ASN A 23 9.71 12.55 5.29
C ASN A 23 11.10 12.81 4.69
N ASP A 24 11.18 12.87 3.35
CA ASP A 24 12.40 13.09 2.56
C ASP A 24 13.53 12.06 2.74
N LYS A 25 13.29 10.98 3.49
CA LYS A 25 14.22 9.86 3.66
C LYS A 25 13.73 8.62 2.92
N ARG A 26 14.65 7.95 2.21
CA ARG A 26 14.38 6.67 1.55
C ARG A 26 14.19 5.58 2.62
N SER A 27 12.99 5.02 2.65
CA SER A 27 12.63 3.89 3.51
C SER A 27 12.29 2.66 2.67
N THR A 28 12.29 1.47 3.28
CA THR A 28 11.97 0.22 2.59
C THR A 28 10.94 -0.57 3.39
N LYS A 29 9.97 -1.19 2.71
CA LYS A 29 8.95 -2.06 3.31
C LYS A 29 8.96 -3.43 2.65
N PRO A 30 9.07 -4.54 3.41
CA PRO A 30 8.86 -5.88 2.87
C PRO A 30 7.38 -6.07 2.53
N ILE A 31 7.10 -6.47 1.29
CA ILE A 31 5.74 -6.76 0.83
C ILE A 31 5.42 -8.24 0.97
N LEU A 32 6.36 -9.07 0.52
CA LEU A 32 6.16 -10.52 0.44
C LEU A 32 7.45 -11.23 0.82
N ARG A 33 7.33 -12.27 1.65
CA ARG A 33 8.41 -13.22 1.91
C ARG A 33 8.35 -14.31 0.86
N ILE A 34 9.47 -14.53 0.15
CA ILE A 34 9.59 -15.57 -0.87
C ILE A 34 9.92 -16.90 -0.19
N GLY A 35 10.86 -16.89 0.75
CA GLY A 35 11.28 -18.08 1.48
C GLY A 35 12.76 -18.04 1.87
N ASN A 36 13.22 -19.12 2.48
CA ASN A 36 14.62 -19.38 2.83
C ASN A 36 15.38 -20.03 1.64
N LEU A 37 16.71 -20.05 1.68
CA LEU A 37 17.54 -20.60 0.60
C LEU A 37 17.15 -22.04 0.20
N GLU A 38 16.91 -22.91 1.17
CA GLU A 38 16.54 -24.30 0.92
C GLU A 38 15.15 -24.44 0.28
N GLU A 39 14.20 -23.62 0.72
CA GLU A 39 12.84 -23.58 0.16
C GLU A 39 12.87 -23.07 -1.28
N VAL A 40 13.63 -22.01 -1.55
CA VAL A 40 13.79 -21.45 -2.89
C VAL A 40 14.48 -22.44 -3.83
N LYS A 41 15.48 -23.19 -3.35
CA LYS A 41 16.11 -24.25 -4.15
C LYS A 41 15.14 -25.37 -4.49
N LYS A 42 14.30 -25.80 -3.55
CA LYS A 42 13.24 -26.79 -3.81
C LYS A 42 12.23 -26.29 -4.85
N LEU A 43 11.87 -25.01 -4.81
CA LEU A 43 10.94 -24.39 -5.76
C LEU A 43 11.56 -24.13 -7.15
N ALA A 44 12.88 -23.94 -7.21
CA ALA A 44 13.59 -23.72 -8.45
C ALA A 44 13.96 -25.02 -9.17
N GLU A 45 13.94 -26.15 -8.45
CA GLU A 45 14.25 -27.52 -8.91
C GLU A 45 15.56 -27.58 -9.73
N ASP A 46 15.45 -27.39 -11.05
CA ASP A 46 16.52 -27.56 -12.06
C ASP A 46 17.08 -26.23 -12.61
N ILE A 47 16.53 -25.09 -12.17
CA ILE A 47 16.97 -23.75 -12.59
C ILE A 47 17.85 -23.15 -11.49
N ASP A 48 18.91 -22.41 -11.88
CA ASP A 48 19.68 -21.61 -10.92
C ASP A 48 18.72 -20.72 -10.09
N TYR A 49 18.72 -20.92 -8.78
CA TYR A 49 17.86 -20.23 -7.81
C TYR A 49 17.88 -18.71 -7.99
N LYS A 50 19.01 -18.15 -8.45
CA LYS A 50 19.17 -16.72 -8.70
C LYS A 50 18.34 -16.23 -9.89
N VAL A 51 18.29 -17.03 -10.96
CA VAL A 51 17.48 -16.76 -12.15
C VAL A 51 16.00 -16.89 -11.82
N TRP A 52 15.62 -17.92 -11.07
CA TRP A 52 14.25 -18.12 -10.61
C TRP A 52 13.75 -16.94 -9.75
N LEU A 53 14.55 -16.47 -8.79
CA LEU A 53 14.20 -15.32 -7.96
C LEU A 53 13.96 -14.04 -8.78
N ASN A 54 14.82 -13.78 -9.77
CA ASN A 54 14.65 -12.63 -10.65
C ASN A 54 13.38 -12.73 -11.49
N ASN A 55 13.08 -13.92 -12.04
CA ASN A 55 11.85 -14.17 -12.79
C ASN A 55 10.60 -14.03 -11.91
N TYR A 56 10.66 -14.51 -10.67
CA TYR A 56 9.58 -14.38 -9.69
C TYR A 56 9.29 -12.91 -9.36
N VAL A 57 10.33 -12.12 -9.07
CA VAL A 57 10.21 -10.68 -8.82
C VAL A 57 9.69 -9.94 -10.05
N LYS A 58 10.13 -10.30 -11.25
CA LYS A 58 9.66 -9.72 -12.51
C LYS A 58 8.16 -9.99 -12.72
N LYS A 59 7.73 -11.25 -12.60
CA LYS A 59 6.32 -11.64 -12.69
C LYS A 59 5.45 -10.92 -11.65
N TYR A 60 5.95 -10.77 -10.43
CA TYR A 60 5.28 -10.01 -9.37
C TYR A 60 5.13 -8.52 -9.74
N ASN A 61 6.19 -7.90 -10.24
CA ASN A 61 6.16 -6.52 -10.73
C ASN A 61 5.18 -6.37 -11.91
N ASP A 62 5.16 -7.28 -12.87
CA ASP A 62 4.25 -7.20 -14.03
C ASP A 62 2.78 -7.29 -13.63
N LYS A 63 2.46 -8.06 -12.57
CA LYS A 63 1.11 -8.16 -12.01
C LYS A 63 0.71 -6.89 -11.24
N HIS A 64 1.62 -6.32 -10.45
CA HIS A 64 1.30 -5.22 -9.53
C HIS A 64 1.70 -3.81 -10.01
N SER A 65 2.44 -3.69 -11.10
CA SER A 65 2.88 -2.41 -11.68
C SER A 65 1.94 -1.91 -12.77
N LYS A 66 1.01 -2.74 -13.26
CA LYS A 66 -0.02 -2.27 -14.19
C LYS A 66 -0.93 -1.33 -13.43
N LYS A 67 -0.97 -0.07 -13.88
CA LYS A 67 -2.01 0.87 -13.50
C LYS A 67 -3.33 0.23 -13.91
N GLU A 68 -4.07 -0.29 -12.96
CA GLU A 68 -5.38 -0.87 -13.25
C GLU A 68 -6.29 0.24 -13.72
N THR A 69 -6.62 0.25 -15.02
CA THR A 69 -7.68 1.11 -15.55
C THR A 69 -9.00 0.56 -15.05
N ILE A 70 -9.61 1.23 -14.09
CA ILE A 70 -10.95 0.87 -13.59
C ILE A 70 -11.97 1.36 -14.63
N ILE A 71 -12.50 0.44 -15.44
CA ILE A 71 -13.55 0.73 -16.42
C ILE A 71 -14.91 0.55 -15.75
N ILE A 72 -15.62 1.65 -15.50
CA ILE A 72 -16.97 1.62 -14.91
C ILE A 72 -17.98 1.43 -16.05
N LYS A 73 -18.48 0.20 -16.23
CA LYS A 73 -19.56 -0.10 -17.18
C LYS A 73 -20.92 0.19 -16.55
N LYS A 74 -21.72 1.06 -17.18
CA LYS A 74 -23.10 1.37 -16.77
C LYS A 74 -24.07 1.02 -17.91
N ASN A 75 -25.27 0.59 -17.56
CA ASN A 75 -26.36 0.34 -18.52
C ASN A 75 -27.39 1.47 -18.39
N ASN A 76 -27.71 2.14 -19.49
CA ASN A 76 -28.66 3.26 -19.55
C ASN A 76 -30.13 2.81 -19.37
N ASN A 77 -30.46 1.57 -19.74
CA ASN A 77 -31.81 1.02 -19.68
C ASN A 77 -32.14 0.35 -18.33
N LYS A 78 -31.15 0.24 -17.44
CA LYS A 78 -31.35 -0.39 -16.12
C LYS A 78 -31.87 0.66 -15.14
N ILE A 79 -33.10 0.47 -14.67
CA ILE A 79 -33.71 1.28 -13.62
C ILE A 79 -32.94 1.08 -12.32
N ILE A 80 -32.54 2.17 -11.68
CA ILE A 80 -31.88 2.16 -10.37
C ILE A 80 -32.94 1.87 -9.30
N PRO A 81 -32.75 0.86 -8.42
CA PRO A 81 -33.70 0.58 -7.35
C PRO A 81 -33.89 1.79 -6.43
N LYS A 82 -35.13 2.05 -6.04
CA LYS A 82 -35.44 3.06 -5.03
C LYS A 82 -34.70 2.69 -3.74
N ASP A 83 -34.17 3.70 -3.04
CA ASP A 83 -33.37 3.57 -1.81
C ASP A 83 -31.96 2.93 -1.95
N THR A 84 -31.43 2.79 -3.17
CA THR A 84 -30.00 2.45 -3.34
C THR A 84 -29.13 3.68 -3.61
N ARG A 85 -28.07 3.86 -2.80
CA ARG A 85 -27.08 4.91 -3.00
C ARG A 85 -26.11 4.53 -4.12
N THR A 86 -26.26 5.18 -5.28
CA THR A 86 -25.39 4.96 -6.46
C THR A 86 -24.37 6.08 -6.70
N SER A 87 -24.45 7.17 -5.92
CA SER A 87 -23.50 8.28 -5.95
C SER A 87 -22.68 8.32 -4.66
N PHE A 88 -21.36 8.40 -4.83
CA PHE A 88 -20.41 8.56 -3.75
C PHE A 88 -19.64 9.85 -3.97
N ASN A 89 -19.53 10.68 -2.93
CA ASN A 89 -18.76 11.91 -2.98
C ASN A 89 -17.26 11.58 -2.88
N VAL A 90 -16.68 11.19 -4.01
CA VAL A 90 -15.24 10.88 -4.10
C VAL A 90 -14.39 12.16 -3.97
N GLY A 91 -14.98 13.34 -4.16
CA GLY A 91 -14.29 14.63 -4.02
C GLY A 91 -13.70 14.89 -2.62
N TYR A 92 -14.32 14.34 -1.58
CA TYR A 92 -13.80 14.45 -0.22
C TYR A 92 -12.45 13.74 -0.05
N LEU A 93 -12.12 12.70 -0.83
CA LEU A 93 -10.81 12.04 -0.74
C LEU A 93 -9.64 12.98 -1.07
N PHE A 94 -9.88 13.98 -1.94
CA PHE A 94 -8.89 15.01 -2.23
C PHE A 94 -8.71 15.97 -1.05
N LEU A 95 -9.82 16.41 -0.45
CA LEU A 95 -9.79 17.27 0.75
C LEU A 95 -9.19 16.55 1.95
N GLN A 96 -9.53 15.27 2.16
CA GLN A 96 -8.96 14.43 3.20
C GLN A 96 -7.45 14.23 2.99
N LYS A 97 -7.00 14.07 1.74
CA LYS A 97 -5.57 14.03 1.42
C LYS A 97 -4.90 15.37 1.76
N LEU A 98 -5.49 16.50 1.37
CA LEU A 98 -4.98 17.84 1.68
C LEU A 98 -4.92 18.08 3.21
N TYR A 99 -5.98 17.71 3.93
CA TYR A 99 -6.09 17.78 5.38
C TYR A 99 -4.95 17.04 6.08
N ASN A 100 -4.66 15.83 5.63
CA ASN A 100 -3.54 15.02 6.15
C ASN A 100 -2.17 15.58 5.73
N GLN A 101 -2.03 16.12 4.51
CA GLN A 101 -0.77 16.74 4.05
C GLN A 101 -0.43 18.01 4.83
N LEU A 102 -1.43 18.83 5.15
CA LEU A 102 -1.31 20.03 5.97
C LEU A 102 -1.14 19.72 7.47
N LYS A 103 -1.22 18.44 7.86
CA LYS A 103 -1.14 17.98 9.25
C LYS A 103 -2.14 18.67 10.16
N ILE A 104 -3.34 18.97 9.66
CA ILE A 104 -4.37 19.67 10.44
C ILE A 104 -4.76 18.84 11.68
N ASN A 105 -4.74 17.51 11.57
CA ASN A 105 -4.92 16.61 12.72
C ASN A 105 -3.93 16.90 13.87
N ASP A 106 -2.64 17.16 13.57
CA ASP A 106 -1.64 17.48 14.59
C ASP A 106 -1.89 18.86 15.23
N ILE A 107 -2.43 19.82 14.46
CA ILE A 107 -2.85 21.13 14.96
C ILE A 107 -4.06 20.98 15.89
N CYS A 108 -5.07 20.20 15.50
CA CYS A 108 -6.25 19.90 16.31
C CYS A 108 -5.86 19.27 17.64
N LYS A 109 -4.94 18.29 17.63
CA LYS A 109 -4.39 17.70 18.86
C LYS A 109 -3.67 18.71 19.73
N SER A 110 -2.82 19.55 19.15
CA SER A 110 -2.09 20.57 19.90
C SER A 110 -3.03 21.58 20.58
N ILE A 111 -4.13 21.95 19.91
CA ILE A 111 -5.17 22.82 20.47
C ILE A 111 -5.96 22.09 21.56
N GLN A 112 -6.34 20.84 21.33
CA GLN A 112 -7.06 20.02 22.30
C GLN A 112 -6.26 19.82 23.58
N ASP A 113 -4.96 19.51 23.47
CA ASP A 113 -4.06 19.37 24.61
C ASP A 113 -3.85 20.70 25.35
N LYS A 114 -3.77 21.82 24.62
CA LYS A 114 -3.57 23.15 25.23
C LYS A 114 -4.79 23.67 25.99
N TYR A 115 -5.99 23.45 25.45
CA TYR A 115 -7.24 23.98 25.99
C TYR A 115 -8.09 22.93 26.72
N GLN A 116 -7.63 21.67 26.78
CA GLN A 116 -8.28 20.56 27.49
C GLN A 116 -9.74 20.33 27.07
N PHE A 117 -10.01 20.45 25.77
CA PHE A 117 -11.35 20.18 25.23
C PHE A 117 -11.71 18.69 25.43
N HIS A 118 -12.94 18.45 25.89
CA HIS A 118 -13.47 17.09 26.14
C HIS A 118 -14.01 16.40 24.87
N PHE A 119 -13.96 17.06 23.71
CA PHE A 119 -14.44 16.54 22.43
C PHE A 119 -13.31 16.53 21.41
N ASP A 120 -13.37 15.59 20.46
CA ASP A 120 -12.36 15.46 19.41
C ASP A 120 -12.56 16.53 18.33
N LEU A 121 -11.70 17.55 18.34
CA LEU A 121 -11.70 18.62 17.33
C LEU A 121 -11.45 18.09 15.91
N ASN A 122 -10.73 16.97 15.78
CA ASN A 122 -10.44 16.35 14.50
C ASN A 122 -11.66 15.62 13.91
N GLU A 123 -12.60 15.13 14.74
CA GLU A 123 -13.88 14.57 14.24
C GLU A 123 -14.81 15.63 13.65
N ILE A 124 -14.72 16.87 14.11
CA ILE A 124 -15.58 17.97 13.62
C ILE A 124 -15.09 18.47 12.25
N LEU A 125 -13.77 18.38 12.00
CA LEU A 125 -13.11 18.92 10.81
C LEU A 125 -12.84 17.87 9.71
N SER A 126 -12.91 16.57 10.05
CA SER A 126 -12.72 15.44 9.13
C SER A 126 -14.05 14.91 8.63
#